data_AF-A0A7Y6M840-F1
#
_entry.id   AF-A0A7Y6M840-F1
#
_cell.length_a   1.000
_cell.length_b   1.000
_cell.length_c   1.000
_cell.angle_alpha   90.00
_cell.angle_beta   90.00
_cell.angle_gamma   90.00
#
_symmetry.space_group_name_H-M   'P 1'
#
loop_
_entity.id
_entity.type
_entity.pdbx_description
1 polymer ?
#
loop_
_entity_poly.entity_id
_entity_poly.type
_entity_poly.pdbx_seq_one_letter_code
_entity_poly.pdbx_strand_id
1 'polypeptide(L)'
;MSLDTVRLSQPAKDQLIKLKRVTGIKNWNVLCRWALAVSLQDETPPLVRDVVTDSNIEMSWRTFAGAYGDIYMALIRSRCLRDGSEPTEEACGRTLVTHLHRGIGYLAGRRDLNSVDDLMKAVVP
;
A
#
# COMPACT_ATOMS: atom_id res chain seq x y z
N MET A 1 16.97 -5.07 2.39
CA MET A 1 15.68 -5.35 3.08
C MET A 1 14.96 -6.35 2.18
N SER A 2 14.72 -7.58 2.65
CA SER A 2 14.03 -8.55 1.81
C SER A 2 12.54 -8.25 1.76
N LEU A 3 11.90 -8.50 0.61
CA LEU A 3 10.47 -8.29 0.40
C LEU A 3 9.60 -9.31 1.14
N ASP A 4 10.21 -10.26 1.86
CA ASP A 4 9.52 -11.38 2.52
C ASP A 4 8.47 -10.94 3.54
N THR A 5 8.68 -9.78 4.17
CA THR A 5 7.80 -9.25 5.23
C THR A 5 7.43 -7.81 4.95
N VAL A 6 6.12 -7.53 4.93
CA VAL A 6 5.54 -6.19 4.85
C VAL A 6 5.24 -5.70 6.27
N ARG A 7 5.91 -4.62 6.68
CA ARG A 7 5.69 -3.95 7.98
C ARG A 7 5.07 -2.58 7.78
N LEU A 8 4.24 -2.16 8.73
CA LEU A 8 3.56 -0.87 8.71
C LEU A 8 4.05 0.04 9.83
N SER A 9 3.91 1.35 9.64
CA SER A 9 4.08 2.35 10.68
C SER A 9 2.87 2.40 11.62
N GLN A 10 3.07 2.90 12.84
CA GLN A 10 1.98 3.09 13.80
C GLN A 10 0.89 4.06 13.26
N PRO A 11 1.22 5.19 12.61
CA PRO A 11 0.21 6.02 11.94
C PRO A 11 -0.60 5.28 10.87
N ALA A 12 0.06 4.44 10.06
CA ALA A 12 -0.63 3.66 9.02
C ALA A 12 -1.58 2.63 9.62
N LYS A 13 -1.20 2.00 10.73
CA LYS A 13 -2.09 1.12 11.50
C LYS A 13 -3.35 1.87 11.95
N ASP A 14 -3.22 3.06 12.53
CA ASP A 14 -4.37 3.83 13.03
C ASP A 14 -5.31 4.26 11.89
N GLN A 15 -4.73 4.66 10.75
CA GLN A 15 -5.48 4.95 9.52
C GLN A 15 -6.23 3.72 9.00
N LEU A 16 -5.58 2.55 8.99
CA LEU A 16 -6.21 1.30 8.59
C LEU A 16 -7.32 0.88 9.57
N ILE A 17 -7.20 1.10 10.89
CA ILE A 17 -8.29 0.86 11.85
C ILE A 17 -9.54 1.67 11.48
N LYS A 18 -9.36 2.96 11.15
CA LYS A 18 -10.46 3.81 10.67
C LYS A 18 -11.09 3.22 9.40
N LEU A 19 -10.27 2.82 8.42
CA LEU A 19 -10.74 2.22 7.16
C LEU A 19 -11.51 0.91 7.39
N LYS A 20 -11.03 0.03 8.29
CA LYS A 20 -11.75 -1.20 8.67
C LYS A 20 -13.14 -0.90 9.23
N ARG A 21 -13.26 0.14 10.06
CA ARG A 21 -14.54 0.54 10.68
C ARG A 21 -15.55 1.02 9.65
N VAL A 22 -15.13 1.85 8.69
CA VAL A 22 -16.06 2.44 7.69
C VAL A 22 -16.35 1.48 6.54
N THR A 23 -15.38 0.70 6.09
CA THR A 23 -15.57 -0.22 4.95
C THR A 23 -16.06 -1.61 5.35
N GLY A 24 -15.93 -2.00 6.62
CA GLY A 24 -16.22 -3.37 7.07
C GLY A 24 -15.19 -4.42 6.64
N ILE A 25 -14.17 -4.07 5.85
CA ILE A 25 -13.10 -4.98 5.44
C ILE A 25 -12.23 -5.33 6.65
N LYS A 26 -12.28 -6.58 7.10
CA LYS A 26 -11.58 -7.01 8.32
C LYS A 26 -10.08 -7.28 8.14
N ASN A 27 -9.67 -7.67 6.94
CA ASN A 27 -8.31 -8.15 6.70
C ASN A 27 -7.38 -7.01 6.29
N TRP A 28 -6.26 -6.85 7.00
CA TRP A 28 -5.27 -5.79 6.74
C TRP A 28 -4.69 -5.89 5.33
N ASN A 29 -4.33 -7.10 4.89
CA ASN A 29 -3.78 -7.33 3.55
C ASN A 29 -4.72 -6.86 2.42
N VAL A 30 -6.05 -6.97 2.59
CA VAL A 30 -7.02 -6.50 1.60
C VAL A 30 -6.97 -4.97 1.50
N LEU A 31 -7.04 -4.26 2.64
CA LEU A 31 -6.94 -2.79 2.65
C LEU A 31 -5.58 -2.29 2.15
N CYS A 32 -4.50 -2.97 2.52
CA CYS A 32 -3.16 -2.65 2.06
C CYS A 32 -3.02 -2.84 0.54
N ARG A 33 -3.65 -3.85 -0.05
CA ARG A 33 -3.68 -4.04 -1.51
C ARG A 33 -4.44 -2.93 -2.22
N TRP A 34 -5.59 -2.50 -1.69
CA TRP A 34 -6.31 -1.33 -2.20
C TRP A 34 -5.45 -0.07 -2.14
N ALA A 35 -4.83 0.20 -0.99
CA ALA A 35 -3.93 1.33 -0.81
C ALA A 35 -2.76 1.31 -1.81
N LEU A 36 -2.09 0.17 -1.96
CA LEU A 36 -0.99 0.02 -2.92
C LEU A 36 -1.47 0.32 -4.36
N ALA A 37 -2.60 -0.25 -4.78
CA ALA A 37 -3.12 -0.05 -6.13
C ALA A 37 -3.46 1.42 -6.41
N VAL A 38 -4.15 2.09 -5.48
CA VAL A 38 -4.47 3.53 -5.58
C VAL A 38 -3.21 4.38 -5.68
N SER A 39 -2.19 4.04 -4.88
CA SER A 39 -0.92 4.75 -4.91
C SER A 39 -0.13 4.49 -6.19
N LEU A 40 -0.18 3.29 -6.78
CA LEU A 40 0.55 2.99 -8.02
C LEU A 40 -0.09 3.65 -9.25
N GLN A 41 -1.39 3.93 -9.20
CA GLN A 41 -2.12 4.64 -10.26
C GLN A 41 -1.69 6.11 -10.39
N ASP A 42 -1.36 6.77 -9.27
CA ASP A 42 -0.89 8.16 -9.28
C ASP A 42 0.52 8.25 -9.89
N GLU A 43 0.62 8.91 -11.04
CA GLU A 43 1.84 9.10 -11.81
C GLU A 43 2.91 9.88 -11.02
N THR A 44 2.48 10.78 -10.13
CA THR A 44 3.38 11.61 -9.34
C THR A 44 4.25 10.73 -8.44
N PRO A 45 5.59 10.86 -8.48
CA PRO A 45 6.46 10.14 -7.58
C PRO A 45 6.15 10.54 -6.13
N PRO A 46 6.09 9.58 -5.19
CA PRO A 46 5.95 9.92 -3.79
C PRO A 46 7.07 10.86 -3.36
N LEU A 47 6.74 11.86 -2.53
CA LEU A 47 7.77 12.64 -1.87
C LEU A 47 8.63 11.68 -1.03
N VAL A 48 9.92 11.62 -1.34
CA VAL A 48 10.85 10.73 -0.67
C VAL A 48 10.88 11.10 0.82
N ARG A 49 10.25 10.27 1.63
CA ARG A 49 10.31 10.30 3.09
C ARG A 49 10.63 8.90 3.54
N ASP A 50 11.65 8.76 4.38
CA ASP A 50 11.92 7.50 5.04
C ASP A 50 10.71 7.14 5.91
N VAL A 51 10.14 5.95 5.66
CA VAL A 51 9.01 5.45 6.42
C VAL A 51 9.55 4.57 7.53
N VAL A 52 9.35 5.00 8.78
CA VAL A 52 9.63 4.19 9.95
C VAL A 52 8.49 3.18 10.14
N THR A 53 8.78 1.88 10.04
CA THR A 53 7.80 0.80 10.21
C THR A 53 7.88 0.23 11.64
N ASP A 54 7.26 0.92 12.58
CA ASP A 54 7.35 0.69 14.03
C ASP A 54 6.09 0.04 14.65
N SER A 55 5.07 -0.29 13.85
CA SER A 55 3.88 -0.96 14.36
C SER A 55 4.07 -2.46 14.56
N ASN A 56 3.18 -3.06 15.35
CA ASN A 56 3.07 -4.51 15.50
C ASN A 56 2.34 -5.20 14.33
N ILE A 57 1.96 -4.48 13.27
CA ILE A 57 1.33 -5.07 12.10
C ILE A 57 2.42 -5.43 11.09
N GLU A 58 2.63 -6.74 10.97
CA GLU A 58 3.45 -7.33 9.93
C GLU A 58 2.70 -8.48 9.25
N MET A 59 3.01 -8.71 7.98
CA MET A 59 2.49 -9.84 7.21
C MET A 59 3.54 -10.30 6.21
N SER A 60 3.62 -11.61 5.94
CA SER A 60 4.49 -12.10 4.88
C SER A 60 4.02 -11.60 3.51
N TRP A 61 4.93 -11.50 2.54
CA TRP A 61 4.59 -11.19 1.15
C TRP A 61 3.51 -12.12 0.60
N ARG A 62 3.62 -13.42 0.91
CA ARG A 62 2.62 -14.42 0.54
C ARG A 62 1.23 -14.07 1.07
N THR A 63 1.13 -13.64 2.34
CA THR A 63 -0.15 -13.20 2.93
C THR A 63 -0.63 -11.89 2.33
N PHE A 64 0.28 -10.95 2.05
CA PHE A 64 -0.04 -9.67 1.45
C PHE A 64 -0.61 -9.84 0.02
N ALA A 65 0.17 -10.46 -0.86
CA ALA A 65 -0.13 -10.52 -2.29
C ALA A 65 -1.10 -11.65 -2.66
N GLY A 66 -1.08 -12.75 -1.89
CA GLY A 66 -1.85 -13.95 -2.20
C GLY A 66 -1.45 -14.57 -3.54
N ALA A 67 -2.43 -15.00 -4.33
CA ALA A 67 -2.21 -15.59 -5.66
C ALA A 67 -1.65 -14.61 -6.70
N TYR A 68 -1.68 -13.29 -6.43
CA TYR A 68 -1.26 -12.25 -7.36
C TYR A 68 0.18 -11.74 -7.07
N GLY A 69 1.00 -12.54 -6.38
CA GLY A 69 2.38 -12.22 -6.02
C GLY A 69 3.20 -11.63 -7.17
N ASP A 70 3.23 -12.35 -8.29
CA ASP A 70 4.03 -11.95 -9.45
C ASP A 70 3.51 -10.68 -10.12
N ILE A 71 2.19 -10.46 -10.11
CA ILE A 71 1.56 -9.25 -10.66
C ILE A 71 1.96 -8.04 -9.82
N TYR A 72 1.81 -8.11 -8.49
CA TYR A 72 2.22 -7.01 -7.63
C TYR A 72 3.72 -6.74 -7.73
N MET A 73 4.55 -7.78 -7.84
CA MET A 73 5.99 -7.62 -8.02
C MET A 73 6.31 -6.93 -9.36
N ALA A 74 5.66 -7.33 -10.45
CA ALA A 74 5.83 -6.71 -11.76
C ALA A 74 5.43 -5.23 -11.74
N LEU A 75 4.33 -4.89 -11.07
CA LEU A 75 3.89 -3.49 -10.91
C LEU A 75 4.90 -2.66 -10.11
N ILE A 76 5.44 -3.20 -9.00
CA ILE A 76 6.47 -2.53 -8.18
C ILE A 76 7.75 -2.31 -8.99
N ARG A 77 8.24 -3.33 -9.70
CA ARG A 77 9.43 -3.21 -10.57
C ARG A 77 9.21 -2.20 -11.68
N SER A 78 8.04 -2.22 -12.31
CA SER A 78 7.67 -1.23 -13.33
C SER A 78 7.64 0.19 -12.75
N ARG A 79 7.21 0.35 -11.50
CA ARG A 79 7.22 1.65 -10.82
C ARG A 79 8.64 2.13 -10.56
N CYS A 80 9.54 1.27 -10.07
CA CYS A 80 10.96 1.62 -9.91
C CYS A 80 11.54 2.19 -11.22
N LEU A 81 11.32 1.48 -12.34
CA LEU A 81 11.80 1.91 -13.66
C LEU A 81 11.20 3.25 -14.10
N ARG A 82 9.90 3.46 -13.86
CA ARG A 82 9.21 4.72 -14.17
C ARG A 82 9.76 5.90 -13.37
N ASP A 83 10.14 5.65 -12.12
CA ASP A 83 10.76 6.63 -11.24
C ASP A 83 12.29 6.75 -11.45
N GLY A 84 12.84 6.15 -12.52
CA GLY A 84 14.26 6.27 -12.89
C GLY A 84 15.22 5.46 -12.02
N SER A 85 14.72 4.46 -11.30
CA SER A 85 15.51 3.58 -10.42
C SER A 85 15.59 2.15 -10.96
N GLU A 86 16.77 1.53 -10.86
CA GLU A 86 16.91 0.11 -11.16
C GLU A 86 16.09 -0.74 -10.17
N PRO A 87 15.34 -1.76 -10.63
CA PRO A 87 14.44 -2.55 -9.78
C PRO A 87 15.20 -3.62 -8.97
N THR A 88 16.17 -3.20 -8.16
CA THR A 88 16.83 -4.07 -7.19
C THR A 88 15.85 -4.50 -6.09
N GLU A 89 16.21 -5.50 -5.30
CA GLU A 89 15.38 -5.94 -4.18
C GLU A 89 15.16 -4.81 -3.15
N GLU A 90 16.20 -4.03 -2.82
CA GLU A 90 16.03 -2.90 -1.91
C GLU A 90 15.20 -1.77 -2.52
N ALA A 91 15.35 -1.49 -3.82
CA ALA A 91 14.53 -0.50 -4.51
C ALA A 91 13.05 -0.92 -4.47
N CYS A 92 12.75 -2.17 -4.80
CA CYS A 92 11.39 -2.71 -4.76
C CYS A 92 10.81 -2.70 -3.33
N GLY A 93 11.61 -3.05 -2.31
CA GLY A 93 11.22 -2.97 -0.90
C GLY A 93 10.84 -1.55 -0.47
N ARG A 94 11.68 -0.56 -0.82
CA ARG A 94 11.39 0.85 -0.56
C ARG A 94 10.15 1.32 -1.30
N THR A 95 10.04 1.03 -2.60
CA THR A 95 8.88 1.38 -3.43
C THR A 95 7.59 0.81 -2.84
N LEU A 96 7.59 -0.46 -2.43
CA LEU A 96 6.44 -1.09 -1.77
C LEU A 96 6.04 -0.31 -0.52
N VAL A 97 6.97 -0.08 0.41
CA VAL A 97 6.69 0.57 1.69
C VAL A 97 6.19 2.00 1.46
N THR A 98 6.87 2.79 0.63
CA THR A 98 6.51 4.17 0.34
C THR A 98 5.13 4.27 -0.32
N HIS A 99 4.87 3.48 -1.36
CA HIS A 99 3.57 3.52 -2.04
C HIS A 99 2.44 3.02 -1.15
N LEU A 100 2.67 1.97 -0.37
CA LEU A 100 1.67 1.45 0.56
C LEU A 100 1.25 2.52 1.58
N HIS A 101 2.20 3.20 2.22
CA HIS A 101 1.89 4.23 3.21
C HIS A 101 1.24 5.47 2.59
N ARG A 102 1.68 5.89 1.40
CA ARG A 102 1.02 6.96 0.63
C ARG A 102 -0.44 6.62 0.35
N GLY A 103 -0.69 5.41 -0.16
CA GLY A 103 -2.03 4.93 -0.48
C GLY A 103 -2.95 4.83 0.73
N ILE A 104 -2.44 4.37 1.88
CA ILE A 104 -3.20 4.37 3.13
C ILE A 104 -3.56 5.80 3.52
N GLY A 105 -2.61 6.74 3.41
CA GLY A 105 -2.84 8.16 3.65
C GLY A 105 -3.93 8.75 2.74
N TYR A 106 -3.90 8.44 1.45
CA TYR A 106 -4.91 8.87 0.48
C TYR A 106 -6.31 8.35 0.85
N LEU A 107 -6.44 7.03 1.07
CA LEU A 107 -7.73 6.44 1.43
C LEU A 107 -8.24 6.98 2.77
N ALA A 108 -7.39 7.07 3.79
CA ALA A 108 -7.80 7.53 5.12
C ALA A 108 -8.13 9.04 5.17
N GLY A 109 -7.53 9.83 4.28
CA GLY A 109 -7.73 11.27 4.14
C GLY A 109 -9.02 11.66 3.40
N ARG A 110 -9.63 10.72 2.66
CA ARG A 110 -10.92 10.94 1.98
C ARG A 110 -12.05 11.12 2.99
N ARG A 111 -12.77 12.23 2.87
CA ARG A 111 -13.95 12.55 3.71
C ARG A 111 -15.23 11.88 3.20
N ASP A 112 -15.24 11.57 1.91
CA ASP A 112 -16.33 10.89 1.21
C ASP A 112 -16.28 9.36 1.34
N LEU A 113 -15.18 8.79 1.85
CA LEU A 113 -15.04 7.34 2.04
C LEU A 113 -15.62 6.91 3.39
N ASN A 114 -16.90 6.52 3.40
CA ASN A 114 -17.63 6.11 4.61
C ASN A 114 -18.21 4.70 4.54
N SER A 115 -18.07 4.03 3.39
CA SER A 115 -18.56 2.67 3.14
C SER A 115 -17.63 1.89 2.20
N VAL A 116 -17.90 0.60 2.02
CA VAL A 116 -17.24 -0.21 0.98
C VAL A 116 -17.60 0.25 -0.43
N ASP A 117 -18.82 0.75 -0.63
CA ASP A 117 -19.25 1.28 -1.92
C ASP A 117 -18.48 2.54 -2.30
N ASP A 118 -18.21 3.42 -1.33
CA ASP A 118 -17.39 4.61 -1.57
C ASP A 118 -15.94 4.23 -1.89
N LEU A 119 -15.41 3.17 -1.27
CA LEU A 119 -14.10 2.63 -1.63
C LEU A 119 -14.09 2.12 -3.08
N MET A 120 -15.15 1.45 -3.54
CA MET A 120 -15.22 1.00 -4.94
C MET A 120 -15.34 2.17 -5.92
N LYS A 121 -16.11 3.21 -5.59
CA LYS A 121 -16.19 4.43 -6.41
C LYS A 121 -14.89 5.23 -6.41
N ALA A 122 -14.09 5.11 -5.34
CA ALA A 122 -12.83 5.83 -5.20
C ALA A 122 -11.73 5.35 -6.16
N VAL A 123 -11.89 4.16 -6.73
CA VAL A 123 -10.83 3.41 -7.44
C VAL A 123 -11.24 2.94 -8.84
N VAL A 124 -12.53 3.09 -9.18
CA VAL A 124 -13.07 2.83 -10.52
C VAL A 124 -13.26 4.19 -11.21
N PRO A 125 -12.70 4.38 -12.43
CA PRO A 125 -12.88 5.61 -13.20
C PRO A 125 -14.31 5.85 -13.65
#